data_AF-A0A1H1EWI7-F1
#
_entry.id   AF-A0A1H1EWI7-F1
#
_cell.length_a   1.000
_cell.length_b   1.000
_cell.length_c   1.000
_cell.angle_alpha   90.00
_cell.angle_beta   90.00
_cell.angle_gamma   90.00
#
_symmetry.space_group_name_H-M   'P 1'
#
loop_
_entity.id
_entity.type
_entity.pdbx_description
1 polymer ?
#
loop_
_entity_poly.entity_id
_entity_poly.type
_entity_poly.pdbx_seq_one_letter_code
_entity_poly.pdbx_strand_id
1 'polypeptide(L)'
;MTFPPQPSSGPEQNPTGEARAGAENPPGGPGGPSTPGWDVFGLGWGGPGASWDARAPRARRFRAGAPLLLFSVITPIVLVALVATLVGLGARTDPTGEVFGGTTSEELGSEAGGAEDSEGPCLNIVDPDIETGVQRPATCGSRDSDYEVVRTTTSPPLECPSDAYSRLVREGSGYCMIPDVRKGDCMRIGAPTEFRTKVRCVDAEADLRITKVVSGADETRCPIGTNWYMSYPDPGETLCAQRISAI
;
A
#
# COMPACT_ATOMS: atom_id res chain seq x y z
N MET A 1 26.94 33.92 -50.73
CA MET A 1 26.61 32.56 -51.19
C MET A 1 25.18 32.31 -50.75
N THR A 2 24.25 32.34 -51.69
CA THR A 2 22.80 32.31 -51.44
C THR A 2 22.29 30.96 -51.93
N PHE A 3 21.75 30.15 -51.02
CA PHE A 3 21.14 28.87 -51.37
C PHE A 3 19.69 29.10 -51.82
N PRO A 4 19.24 28.45 -52.90
CA PRO A 4 17.86 28.54 -53.37
C PRO A 4 16.90 27.71 -52.49
N PRO A 5 15.62 28.09 -52.38
CA PRO A 5 14.61 27.33 -51.65
C PRO A 5 14.20 26.05 -52.38
N GLN A 6 14.07 24.94 -51.65
CA GLN A 6 13.47 23.71 -52.16
C GLN A 6 11.93 23.74 -52.02
N PRO A 7 11.18 23.30 -53.05
CA PRO A 7 9.72 23.25 -53.02
C PRO A 7 9.18 22.02 -52.29
N SER A 8 8.10 22.24 -51.54
CA SER A 8 7.21 21.27 -50.94
C SER A 8 6.31 20.61 -51.99
N SER A 9 6.29 19.27 -52.04
CA SER A 9 5.31 18.48 -52.81
C SER A 9 4.52 17.59 -51.84
N GLY A 10 3.20 17.83 -51.82
CA GLY A 10 2.21 17.16 -51.00
C GLY A 10 1.79 15.76 -51.50
N PRO A 11 0.64 15.25 -51.01
CA PRO A 11 0.39 13.83 -50.85
C PRO A 11 -0.09 13.14 -52.13
N GLU A 12 0.39 11.91 -52.31
CA GLU A 12 0.01 10.96 -53.33
C GLU A 12 -1.41 10.44 -53.08
N GLN A 13 -2.36 10.85 -53.94
CA GLN A 13 -3.65 10.19 -54.10
C GLN A 13 -3.49 9.12 -55.19
N ASN A 14 -3.85 7.88 -54.90
CA ASN A 14 -4.01 6.83 -55.90
C ASN A 14 -5.42 6.21 -55.79
N PRO A 15 -6.07 5.85 -56.91
CA PRO A 15 -7.52 5.75 -57.01
C PRO A 15 -8.06 4.31 -56.92
N THR A 16 -9.37 4.28 -56.68
CA THR A 16 -10.40 3.25 -56.95
C THR A 16 -10.04 2.05 -57.84
N GLY A 17 -10.45 0.85 -57.40
CA GLY A 17 -10.57 -0.36 -58.23
C GLY A 17 -11.26 -1.54 -57.53
N GLU A 18 -12.54 -1.71 -57.84
CA GLU A 18 -13.50 -2.83 -57.69
C GLU A 18 -13.14 -4.19 -57.04
N ALA A 19 -14.04 -4.55 -56.11
CA ALA A 19 -14.85 -5.77 -56.02
C ALA A 19 -14.23 -7.17 -56.25
N ARG A 20 -14.25 -7.98 -55.19
CA ARG A 20 -14.59 -9.41 -55.32
C ARG A 20 -15.36 -9.93 -54.10
N ALA A 21 -16.42 -10.63 -54.43
CA ALA A 21 -17.37 -11.29 -53.56
C ALA A 21 -16.77 -12.49 -52.81
N GLY A 22 -17.40 -12.84 -51.69
CA GLY A 22 -17.39 -14.19 -51.13
C GLY A 22 -16.59 -14.36 -49.85
N ALA A 23 -17.22 -14.15 -48.70
CA ALA A 23 -16.93 -14.92 -47.51
C ALA A 23 -18.20 -14.99 -46.66
N GLU A 24 -18.69 -16.21 -46.56
CA GLU A 24 -19.92 -16.63 -45.91
C GLU A 24 -19.85 -16.39 -44.40
N ASN A 25 -20.92 -15.81 -43.84
CA ASN A 25 -21.12 -15.69 -42.40
C ASN A 25 -21.43 -17.07 -41.80
N PRO A 26 -20.75 -17.52 -40.74
CA PRO A 26 -21.21 -18.66 -39.97
C PRO A 26 -22.45 -18.29 -39.12
N PRO A 27 -23.36 -19.24 -38.90
CA PRO A 27 -24.63 -19.02 -38.22
C PRO A 27 -24.47 -18.77 -36.71
N GLY A 28 -25.36 -17.92 -36.19
CA GLY A 28 -25.44 -17.51 -34.81
C GLY A 28 -25.58 -18.68 -33.83
N GLY A 29 -24.74 -18.64 -32.80
CA GLY A 29 -24.94 -19.41 -31.58
C GLY A 29 -26.00 -18.77 -30.67
N PRO A 30 -26.61 -19.56 -29.78
CA PRO A 30 -27.69 -19.09 -28.91
C PRO A 30 -27.18 -18.08 -27.87
N GLY A 31 -27.98 -17.02 -27.68
CA GLY A 31 -27.74 -15.95 -26.72
C GLY A 31 -27.58 -16.47 -25.31
N GLY A 32 -26.39 -16.23 -24.73
CA GLY A 32 -26.17 -16.29 -23.30
C GLY A 32 -26.75 -15.05 -22.62
N PRO A 33 -27.19 -15.16 -21.35
CA PRO A 33 -27.74 -14.03 -20.62
C PRO A 33 -26.68 -12.95 -20.44
N SER A 34 -27.05 -11.72 -20.82
CA SER A 34 -26.37 -10.49 -20.46
C SER A 34 -26.36 -10.35 -18.93
N THR A 35 -25.25 -10.73 -18.31
CA THR A 35 -24.95 -10.33 -16.93
C THR A 35 -24.57 -8.84 -16.94
N PRO A 36 -25.06 -8.03 -15.98
CA PRO A 36 -24.66 -6.64 -15.85
C PRO A 36 -23.16 -6.57 -15.56
N GLY A 37 -22.46 -5.64 -16.21
CA GLY A 37 -21.00 -5.53 -16.25
C GLY A 37 -20.38 -5.11 -14.92
N TRP A 38 -19.33 -5.83 -14.54
CA TRP A 38 -18.36 -5.47 -13.49
C TRP A 38 -16.96 -5.69 -14.06
N ASP A 39 -16.68 -5.03 -15.18
CA ASP A 39 -15.34 -4.90 -15.76
C ASP A 39 -14.76 -3.54 -15.35
N VAL A 40 -14.35 -3.40 -14.08
CA VAL A 40 -13.68 -2.20 -13.53
C VAL A 40 -12.27 -2.51 -12.99
N PHE A 41 -11.78 -3.75 -13.15
CA PHE A 41 -10.41 -4.09 -12.76
C PHE A 41 -9.64 -4.64 -13.96
N GLY A 42 -9.07 -3.72 -14.73
CA GLY A 42 -8.12 -3.99 -15.81
C GLY A 42 -6.80 -4.57 -15.29
N LEU A 43 -6.82 -5.79 -14.76
CA LEU A 43 -5.62 -6.58 -14.49
C LEU A 43 -5.36 -7.53 -15.66
N GLY A 44 -5.00 -6.95 -16.80
CA GLY A 44 -4.48 -7.68 -17.94
C GLY A 44 -3.01 -8.05 -17.74
N TRP A 45 -2.72 -9.09 -16.97
CA TRP A 45 -1.39 -9.71 -16.97
C TRP A 45 -1.34 -10.82 -18.03
N GLY A 46 -0.94 -10.46 -19.25
CA GLY A 46 -0.56 -11.42 -20.28
C GLY A 46 0.79 -12.06 -19.96
N GLY A 47 0.79 -13.35 -19.62
CA GLY A 47 1.97 -14.20 -19.51
C GLY A 47 1.61 -15.67 -19.78
N PRO A 48 2.45 -16.46 -20.47
CA PRO A 48 2.07 -17.74 -21.06
C PRO A 48 1.86 -18.85 -20.01
N GLY A 49 0.91 -19.73 -20.31
CA GLY A 49 0.31 -20.70 -19.41
C GLY A 49 1.29 -21.61 -18.67
N ALA A 50 1.24 -21.53 -17.33
CA ALA A 50 1.61 -22.62 -16.46
C ALA A 50 0.32 -23.34 -16.03
N SER A 51 0.11 -24.54 -16.59
CA SER A 51 -0.91 -25.48 -16.13
C SER A 51 -0.51 -25.99 -14.73
N TRP A 52 -1.13 -25.44 -13.69
CA TRP A 52 -0.98 -25.95 -12.33
C TRP A 52 -1.84 -27.20 -12.16
N ASP A 53 -1.19 -28.37 -12.20
CA ASP A 53 -1.78 -29.62 -11.71
C ASP A 53 -2.04 -29.51 -10.21
N ALA A 54 -3.31 -29.43 -9.84
CA ALA A 54 -3.78 -29.46 -8.46
C ALA A 54 -3.53 -30.86 -7.86
N ARG A 55 -2.38 -31.04 -7.20
CA ARG A 55 -2.10 -32.24 -6.40
C ARG A 55 -2.51 -31.97 -4.95
N ALA A 56 -3.69 -32.48 -4.59
CA ALA A 56 -4.27 -32.37 -3.26
C ALA A 56 -3.31 -32.89 -2.15
N PRO A 57 -3.12 -32.18 -1.04
CA PRO A 57 -2.36 -32.70 0.09
C PRO A 57 -3.20 -33.71 0.88
N ARG A 58 -2.65 -34.92 1.04
CA ARG A 58 -3.16 -35.97 1.93
C ARG A 58 -3.12 -35.49 3.38
N ALA A 59 -4.28 -35.34 3.99
CA ALA A 59 -4.44 -35.10 5.42
C ALA A 59 -3.80 -36.22 6.25
N ARG A 60 -2.69 -35.92 6.93
CA ARG A 60 -2.14 -36.79 7.98
C ARG A 60 -2.87 -36.47 9.28
N ARG A 61 -3.62 -37.46 9.79
CA ARG A 61 -4.19 -37.47 11.14
C ARG A 61 -3.06 -37.36 12.16
N PHE A 62 -2.95 -36.23 12.85
CA PHE A 62 -2.14 -36.13 14.05
C PHE A 62 -2.98 -36.47 15.28
N ARG A 63 -2.40 -37.39 16.04
CA ARG A 63 -2.94 -38.09 17.20
C ARG A 63 -2.86 -37.16 18.40
N ALA A 64 -3.95 -37.12 19.16
CA ALA A 64 -4.09 -36.41 20.43
C ALA A 64 -2.94 -36.69 21.41
N GLY A 65 -2.50 -35.65 22.11
CA GLY A 65 -1.56 -35.71 23.22
C GLY A 65 -1.50 -34.36 23.93
N ALA A 66 -2.46 -34.11 24.82
CA ALA A 66 -2.35 -33.05 25.82
C ALA A 66 -1.29 -33.42 26.86
N PRO A 67 -0.54 -32.44 27.39
CA PRO A 67 -0.56 -32.29 28.84
C PRO A 67 -0.51 -30.84 29.38
N LEU A 68 -1.31 -30.62 30.42
CA LEU A 68 -0.98 -29.93 31.69
C LEU A 68 -0.64 -28.42 31.61
N LEU A 69 -1.59 -27.51 31.87
CA LEU A 69 -2.01 -27.00 33.20
C LEU A 69 -0.86 -26.56 34.12
N LEU A 70 -0.16 -25.45 33.82
CA LEU A 70 0.75 -24.81 34.81
C LEU A 70 0.93 -23.27 34.69
N PHE A 71 -0.03 -22.49 34.16
CA PHE A 71 0.11 -21.01 34.09
C PHE A 71 -1.05 -20.18 34.69
N SER A 72 -1.89 -20.78 35.55
CA SER A 72 -3.09 -20.09 36.06
C SER A 72 -2.89 -19.25 37.34
N VAL A 73 -1.67 -19.16 37.90
CA VAL A 73 -1.46 -18.52 39.22
C VAL A 73 -0.51 -17.31 39.19
N ILE A 74 0.22 -17.06 38.10
CA ILE A 74 1.21 -15.96 38.03
C ILE A 74 0.57 -14.64 37.59
N THR A 75 -0.50 -14.68 36.78
CA THR A 75 -1.17 -13.51 36.22
C THR A 75 -1.80 -12.54 37.25
N PRO A 76 -2.44 -12.97 38.36
CA PRO A 76 -3.06 -12.02 39.28
C PRO A 76 -2.05 -11.27 40.17
N ILE A 77 -0.86 -11.82 40.43
CA ILE A 77 0.13 -11.18 41.32
C ILE A 77 0.79 -9.97 40.64
N VAL A 78 1.07 -10.06 39.33
CA VAL A 78 1.66 -8.95 38.56
C VAL A 78 0.70 -7.77 38.44
N LEU A 79 -0.61 -8.03 38.30
CA LEU A 79 -1.63 -6.98 38.17
C LEU A 79 -1.77 -6.15 39.46
N VAL A 80 -1.75 -6.80 40.64
CA VAL A 80 -1.88 -6.10 41.94
C VAL A 80 -0.65 -5.23 42.23
N ALA A 81 0.55 -5.68 41.88
CA ALA A 81 1.77 -4.88 42.04
C ALA A 81 1.76 -3.62 41.16
N LEU A 82 1.19 -3.68 39.95
CA LEU A 82 1.15 -2.55 39.01
C LEU A 82 0.11 -1.49 39.38
N VAL A 83 -1.00 -1.88 40.02
CA VAL A 83 -2.00 -0.91 40.53
C VAL A 83 -1.47 -0.17 41.77
N ALA A 84 -0.70 -0.85 42.63
CA ALA A 84 -0.12 -0.22 43.82
C ALA A 84 0.92 0.86 43.49
N THR A 85 1.68 0.72 42.39
CA THR A 85 2.67 1.74 41.98
C THR A 85 2.00 2.98 41.38
N LEU A 86 0.86 2.85 40.70
CA LEU A 86 0.14 3.98 40.10
C LEU A 86 -0.58 4.85 41.15
N VAL A 87 -0.98 4.30 42.29
CA VAL A 87 -1.64 5.07 43.37
C VAL A 87 -0.62 5.83 44.25
N GLY A 88 0.65 5.44 44.23
CA GLY A 88 1.70 6.04 45.07
C GLY A 88 2.31 7.36 44.58
N LEU A 89 2.01 7.80 43.35
CA LEU A 89 2.62 9.01 42.75
C LEU A 89 1.68 10.23 42.69
N GLY A 90 0.46 10.12 43.23
CA GLY A 90 -0.51 11.21 43.26
C GLY A 90 -0.56 11.97 44.59
N ALA A 91 0.50 12.70 44.97
CA ALA A 91 0.43 13.76 45.99
C ALA A 91 1.74 14.56 46.10
N ARG A 92 1.92 15.61 45.28
CA ARG A 92 2.58 16.86 45.67
C ARG A 92 2.00 18.04 44.88
N THR A 93 1.06 18.74 45.49
CA THR A 93 0.63 20.08 45.10
C THR A 93 1.34 21.09 46.01
N ASP A 94 2.22 21.91 45.45
CA ASP A 94 2.73 23.12 46.11
C ASP A 94 2.00 24.35 45.53
N PRO A 95 1.24 25.13 46.33
CA PRO A 95 0.69 26.40 45.91
C PRO A 95 1.62 27.51 46.39
N THR A 96 2.36 28.14 45.48
CA THR A 96 2.97 29.45 45.77
C THR A 96 2.42 30.43 44.76
N GLY A 97 1.54 31.31 45.25
CA GLY A 97 1.06 32.46 44.49
C GLY A 97 2.07 33.59 44.56
N GLU A 98 2.31 34.22 43.42
CA GLU A 98 2.69 35.63 43.36
C GLU A 98 1.88 36.30 42.25
N VAL A 99 1.16 37.34 42.67
CA VAL A 99 0.45 38.33 41.86
C VAL A 99 1.43 39.46 41.57
N PHE A 100 1.55 39.89 40.31
CA PHE A 100 1.82 41.26 39.81
C PHE A 100 2.06 41.08 38.29
N GLY A 101 1.28 41.59 37.35
CA GLY A 101 0.75 42.95 37.22
C GLY A 101 1.47 43.62 36.05
N GLY A 102 0.91 43.58 34.83
CA GLY A 102 1.52 44.21 33.66
C GLY A 102 0.71 43.99 32.37
N THR A 103 -0.19 44.91 32.08
CA THR A 103 -1.05 44.97 30.90
C THR A 103 -0.30 45.44 29.66
N THR A 104 -0.38 44.68 28.57
CA THR A 104 -0.49 45.22 27.20
C THR A 104 -1.29 44.24 26.36
N SER A 105 -2.50 44.64 26.01
CA SER A 105 -3.30 44.05 24.95
C SER A 105 -2.62 44.29 23.62
N GLU A 106 -2.31 43.23 22.88
CA GLU A 106 -2.20 43.25 21.41
C GLU A 106 -2.39 41.79 20.92
N GLU A 107 -3.46 41.62 20.14
CA GLU A 107 -3.87 40.45 19.35
C GLU A 107 -3.38 39.06 19.77
N LEU A 108 -4.16 38.37 20.61
CA LEU A 108 -4.24 36.91 20.52
C LEU A 108 -5.29 36.59 19.46
N GLY A 109 -4.80 36.36 18.24
CA GLY A 109 -5.55 35.64 17.23
C GLY A 109 -6.12 34.37 17.84
N SER A 110 -7.39 34.11 17.52
CA SER A 110 -8.02 32.81 17.71
C SER A 110 -7.29 31.77 16.87
N GLU A 111 -6.13 31.32 17.33
CA GLU A 111 -5.70 29.95 17.10
C GLU A 111 -6.46 29.11 18.12
N ALA A 112 -7.73 28.85 17.78
CA ALA A 112 -8.34 27.58 18.13
C ALA A 112 -7.56 26.50 17.36
N GLY A 113 -6.33 26.25 17.79
CA GLY A 113 -5.61 25.03 17.52
C GLY A 113 -6.37 23.95 18.26
N GLY A 114 -7.45 23.47 17.63
CA GLY A 114 -7.83 22.09 17.84
C GLY A 114 -6.56 21.30 17.65
N ALA A 115 -6.12 20.63 18.71
CA ALA A 115 -5.24 19.49 18.56
C ALA A 115 -6.01 18.52 17.67
N GLU A 116 -5.90 18.70 16.36
CA GLU A 116 -6.08 17.62 15.42
C GLU A 116 -4.98 16.65 15.83
N ASP A 117 -5.36 15.67 16.63
CA ASP A 117 -4.72 14.37 16.76
C ASP A 117 -4.49 13.87 15.33
N SER A 118 -3.47 14.42 14.69
CA SER A 118 -3.05 14.09 13.36
C SER A 118 -2.32 12.79 13.53
N GLU A 119 -3.09 11.71 13.54
CA GLU A 119 -2.63 10.39 13.13
C GLU A 119 -1.61 10.62 12.02
N GLY A 120 -0.33 10.28 12.28
CA GLY A 120 0.73 10.53 11.32
C GLY A 120 0.34 9.96 9.95
N PRO A 121 0.86 10.48 8.84
CA PRO A 121 0.47 10.05 7.50
C PRO A 121 0.86 8.59 7.22
N CYS A 122 1.30 7.80 8.20
CA CYS A 122 1.70 6.43 8.02
C CYS A 122 0.90 5.43 8.85
N LEU A 123 0.82 4.21 8.32
CA LEU A 123 -0.05 3.16 8.79
C LEU A 123 0.74 1.87 9.02
N ASN A 124 0.45 1.22 10.15
CA ASN A 124 0.79 -0.17 10.43
C ASN A 124 -0.38 -1.05 9.99
N ILE A 125 -0.12 -2.04 9.14
CA ILE A 125 -1.12 -3.01 8.70
C ILE A 125 -1.06 -4.24 9.61
N VAL A 126 -2.02 -4.33 10.53
CA VAL A 126 -2.15 -5.41 11.52
C VAL A 126 -2.77 -6.66 10.90
N ASP A 127 -3.76 -6.49 10.04
CA ASP A 127 -4.35 -7.55 9.21
C ASP A 127 -4.27 -7.09 7.74
N PRO A 128 -3.59 -7.84 6.86
CA PRO A 128 -3.28 -7.40 5.52
C PRO A 128 -4.46 -7.45 4.55
N ASP A 129 -5.61 -8.02 4.88
CA ASP A 129 -6.73 -8.07 3.95
C ASP A 129 -7.18 -6.66 3.50
N ILE A 130 -7.39 -6.44 2.20
CA ILE A 130 -7.68 -5.10 1.67
C ILE A 130 -9.10 -4.64 2.02
N GLU A 131 -10.06 -5.57 2.12
CA GLU A 131 -11.47 -5.23 2.33
C GLU A 131 -11.84 -5.19 3.82
N THR A 132 -11.27 -6.11 4.59
CA THR A 132 -11.64 -6.39 5.99
C THR A 132 -10.47 -6.23 6.96
N GLY A 133 -9.28 -5.91 6.44
CA GLY A 133 -8.07 -5.79 7.24
C GLY A 133 -8.13 -4.66 8.26
N VAL A 134 -7.13 -4.68 9.13
CA VAL A 134 -7.03 -3.81 10.29
C VAL A 134 -5.72 -3.05 10.17
N GLN A 135 -5.82 -1.73 10.21
CA GLN A 135 -4.70 -0.81 10.21
C GLN A 135 -4.75 0.09 11.43
N ARG A 136 -3.57 0.59 11.83
CA ARG A 136 -3.39 1.52 12.94
C ARG A 136 -2.47 2.65 12.51
N PRO A 137 -2.62 3.86 13.06
CA PRO A 137 -1.62 4.91 12.89
C PRO A 137 -0.23 4.44 13.34
N ALA A 138 0.79 4.87 12.63
CA ALA A 138 2.19 4.58 12.92
C ALA A 138 3.07 5.81 12.73
N THR A 139 4.26 5.79 13.33
CA THR A 139 5.29 6.79 13.06
C THR A 139 6.00 6.43 11.75
N CYS A 140 5.99 7.33 10.76
CA CYS A 140 6.70 7.15 9.50
C CYS A 140 8.19 6.86 9.70
N GLY A 141 8.76 6.00 8.86
CA GLY A 141 10.13 5.51 8.95
C GLY A 141 10.39 4.52 10.10
N SER A 142 9.38 4.26 10.95
CA SER A 142 9.50 3.24 11.99
C SER A 142 9.49 1.83 11.39
N ARG A 143 9.85 0.86 12.23
CA ARG A 143 9.82 -0.55 11.82
C ARG A 143 8.40 -1.04 11.55
N ASP A 144 7.42 -0.51 12.26
CA ASP A 144 6.03 -0.97 12.25
C ASP A 144 5.16 -0.19 11.26
N SER A 145 5.71 0.81 10.57
CA SER A 145 4.99 1.64 9.61
C SER A 145 5.08 1.06 8.21
N ASP A 146 4.06 0.36 7.73
CA ASP A 146 4.09 -0.33 6.44
C ASP A 146 3.84 0.60 5.26
N TYR A 147 3.02 1.64 5.45
CA TYR A 147 2.57 2.52 4.38
C TYR A 147 2.61 3.98 4.79
N GLU A 148 2.86 4.85 3.82
CA GLU A 148 2.63 6.29 3.87
C GLU A 148 1.44 6.66 2.97
N VAL A 149 0.51 7.45 3.51
CA VAL A 149 -0.61 8.08 2.84
C VAL A 149 -0.09 9.33 2.15
N VAL A 150 -0.02 9.28 0.83
CA VAL A 150 0.47 10.39 0.00
C VAL A 150 -0.67 11.20 -0.62
N ARG A 151 -1.89 10.66 -0.63
CA ARG A 151 -3.07 11.39 -1.08
C ARG A 151 -4.34 10.89 -0.40
N THR A 152 -5.23 11.83 -0.11
CA THR A 152 -6.56 11.58 0.44
C THR A 152 -7.64 12.20 -0.44
N THR A 153 -8.83 11.58 -0.47
CA THR A 153 -10.05 12.17 -1.00
C THR A 153 -11.21 11.89 -0.06
N THR A 154 -12.11 12.84 0.11
CA THR A 154 -13.36 12.68 0.89
C THR A 154 -14.57 12.44 -0.01
N SER A 155 -14.36 12.45 -1.33
CA SER A 155 -15.42 12.33 -2.33
C SER A 155 -15.05 11.21 -3.31
N PRO A 156 -15.87 10.16 -3.44
CA PRO A 156 -15.63 9.13 -4.44
C PRO A 156 -15.81 9.69 -5.88
N PRO A 157 -15.15 9.08 -6.89
CA PRO A 157 -14.29 7.90 -6.79
C PRO A 157 -12.88 8.18 -6.24
N LEU A 158 -12.25 7.18 -5.62
CA LEU A 158 -10.83 7.25 -5.27
C LEU A 158 -9.97 7.08 -6.52
N GLU A 159 -9.34 8.18 -6.95
CA GLU A 159 -8.42 8.20 -8.09
C GLU A 159 -6.98 8.42 -7.61
N CYS A 160 -6.16 7.38 -7.74
CA CYS A 160 -4.72 7.46 -7.49
C CYS A 160 -3.96 7.78 -8.78
N PRO A 161 -2.79 8.45 -8.70
CA PRO A 161 -2.03 8.86 -9.87
C PRO A 161 -1.60 7.71 -10.80
N SER A 162 -1.50 6.49 -10.27
CA SER A 162 -1.28 5.26 -11.06
C SER A 162 -1.88 4.04 -10.35
N ASP A 163 -1.79 2.87 -10.99
CA ASP A 163 -2.15 1.57 -10.42
C ASP A 163 -1.17 1.08 -9.35
N ALA A 164 0.06 1.60 -9.33
CA ALA A 164 1.11 1.24 -8.36
C ALA A 164 0.75 1.57 -6.90
N TYR A 165 -0.15 2.53 -6.67
CA TYR A 165 -0.60 2.92 -5.33
C TYR A 165 -1.50 1.87 -4.72
N SER A 166 -1.26 1.56 -3.45
CA SER A 166 -2.23 0.81 -2.65
C SER A 166 -3.41 1.71 -2.32
N ARG A 167 -4.62 1.18 -2.51
CA ARG A 167 -5.87 1.92 -2.33
C ARG A 167 -6.54 1.41 -1.07
N LEU A 168 -7.04 2.35 -0.27
CA LEU A 168 -7.86 2.06 0.90
C LEU A 168 -9.05 3.00 0.88
N VAL A 169 -10.25 2.48 1.11
CA VAL A 169 -11.46 3.29 1.31
C VAL A 169 -12.01 2.96 2.69
N ARG A 170 -12.15 3.98 3.53
CA ARG A 170 -12.63 3.84 4.91
C ARG A 170 -13.49 5.02 5.29
N GLU A 171 -14.67 4.74 5.85
CA GLU A 171 -15.56 5.76 6.41
C GLU A 171 -15.91 6.89 5.42
N GLY A 172 -15.96 6.57 4.12
CA GLY A 172 -16.23 7.53 3.05
C GLY A 172 -15.01 8.28 2.52
N SER A 173 -13.85 8.14 3.16
CA SER A 173 -12.57 8.67 2.69
C SER A 173 -11.77 7.63 1.92
N GLY A 174 -11.12 8.05 0.84
CA GLY A 174 -10.20 7.24 0.05
C GLY A 174 -8.75 7.68 0.23
N TYR A 175 -7.84 6.72 0.25
CA TYR A 175 -6.42 6.93 0.51
C TYR A 175 -5.58 6.25 -0.59
N CYS A 176 -4.65 6.99 -1.16
CA CYS A 176 -3.58 6.45 -2.01
C CYS A 176 -2.32 6.36 -1.17
N MET A 177 -1.76 5.15 -1.12
CA MET A 177 -0.67 4.82 -0.21
C MET A 177 0.50 4.21 -0.96
N ILE A 178 1.70 4.53 -0.49
CA ILE A 178 2.97 3.93 -0.95
C ILE A 178 3.62 3.20 0.23
N PRO A 179 4.38 2.11 0.01
CA PRO A 179 5.10 1.45 1.10
C PRO A 179 6.10 2.40 1.78
N ASP A 180 6.05 2.50 3.10
CA ASP A 180 7.03 3.22 3.91
C ASP A 180 8.25 2.32 4.17
N VAL A 181 9.15 2.32 3.20
CA VAL A 181 10.30 1.42 3.17
C VAL A 181 11.61 2.16 2.94
N ARG A 182 12.70 1.54 3.40
CA ARG A 182 14.07 1.97 3.12
C ARG A 182 14.92 0.81 2.64
N LYS A 183 16.09 1.14 2.09
CA LYS A 183 17.10 0.13 1.72
C LYS A 183 17.35 -0.84 2.88
N GLY A 184 17.24 -2.13 2.57
CA GLY A 184 17.46 -3.22 3.52
C GLY A 184 16.19 -3.80 4.11
N ASP A 185 15.05 -3.09 4.05
CA ASP A 185 13.77 -3.63 4.50
C ASP A 185 13.34 -4.80 3.62
N CYS A 186 12.61 -5.74 4.21
CA CYS A 186 12.02 -6.86 3.51
C CYS A 186 10.51 -6.79 3.59
N MET A 187 9.86 -7.24 2.52
CA MET A 187 8.41 -7.22 2.40
C MET A 187 7.89 -8.59 2.00
N ARG A 188 6.69 -8.89 2.50
CA ARG A 188 5.81 -9.95 2.02
C ARG A 188 4.93 -9.36 0.92
N ILE A 189 4.82 -10.05 -0.22
CA ILE A 189 3.95 -9.62 -1.32
C ILE A 189 2.48 -9.91 -1.00
N GLY A 190 2.21 -11.04 -0.33
CA GLY A 190 0.86 -11.47 0.01
C GLY A 190 0.03 -11.92 -1.20
N ALA A 191 -1.25 -12.19 -0.94
CA ALA A 191 -2.24 -12.47 -1.99
C ALA A 191 -2.67 -11.17 -2.71
N PRO A 192 -3.32 -11.26 -3.89
CA PRO A 192 -3.84 -10.07 -4.59
C PRO A 192 -4.87 -9.26 -3.79
N THR A 193 -5.54 -9.89 -2.82
CA THR A 193 -6.51 -9.29 -1.90
C THR A 193 -5.86 -8.76 -0.62
N GLU A 194 -4.52 -8.76 -0.55
CA GLU A 194 -3.78 -8.36 0.64
C GLU A 194 -2.82 -7.20 0.35
N PHE A 195 -2.64 -6.35 1.35
CA PHE A 195 -1.57 -5.36 1.40
C PHE A 195 -0.20 -6.03 1.56
N ARG A 196 0.78 -5.42 0.91
CA ARG A 196 2.20 -5.77 1.10
C ARG A 196 2.64 -5.21 2.43
N THR A 197 3.36 -6.00 3.21
CA THR A 197 3.71 -5.64 4.59
C THR A 197 5.19 -5.88 4.85
N LYS A 198 5.80 -5.07 5.71
CA LYS A 198 7.18 -5.27 6.13
C LYS A 198 7.26 -6.50 7.02
N VAL A 199 8.27 -7.32 6.76
CA VAL A 199 8.58 -8.53 7.54
C VAL A 199 10.07 -8.60 7.80
N ARG A 200 10.52 -9.48 8.70
CA ARG A 200 11.97 -9.66 8.85
C ARG A 200 12.47 -10.44 7.65
N CYS A 201 13.65 -10.08 7.15
CA CYS A 201 14.26 -10.77 6.00
C CYS A 201 14.56 -12.25 6.22
N VAL A 202 14.49 -12.73 7.46
CA VAL A 202 14.68 -14.13 7.84
C VAL A 202 13.37 -14.92 7.93
N ASP A 203 12.23 -14.23 7.83
CA ASP A 203 10.91 -14.87 7.90
C ASP A 203 10.62 -15.59 6.58
N ALA A 204 9.95 -16.74 6.65
CA ALA A 204 9.68 -17.60 5.49
C ALA A 204 8.84 -16.91 4.40
N GLU A 205 8.08 -15.90 4.79
CA GLU A 205 7.19 -15.09 3.97
C GLU A 205 7.87 -13.83 3.38
N ALA A 206 9.18 -13.65 3.62
CA ALA A 206 9.92 -12.55 3.01
C ALA A 206 10.15 -12.83 1.51
N ASP A 207 9.46 -12.07 0.66
CA ASP A 207 9.47 -12.23 -0.80
C ASP A 207 10.37 -11.22 -1.50
N LEU A 208 10.52 -10.03 -0.92
CA LEU A 208 11.25 -8.90 -1.49
C LEU A 208 12.22 -8.32 -0.48
N ARG A 209 13.38 -7.86 -0.96
CA ARG A 209 14.31 -7.01 -0.22
C ARG A 209 14.53 -5.70 -0.97
N ILE A 210 14.25 -4.58 -0.32
CA ILE A 210 14.49 -3.25 -0.89
C ILE A 210 15.99 -3.03 -1.01
N THR A 211 16.45 -2.80 -2.24
CA THR A 211 17.87 -2.55 -2.55
C THR A 211 18.17 -1.07 -2.60
N LYS A 212 17.18 -0.25 -2.98
CA LYS A 212 17.28 1.21 -3.05
C LYS A 212 15.88 1.83 -3.12
N VAL A 213 15.79 3.06 -2.62
CA VAL A 213 14.70 3.99 -2.88
C VAL A 213 15.32 5.16 -3.62
N VAL A 214 14.78 5.54 -4.78
CA VAL A 214 15.32 6.60 -5.63
C VAL A 214 14.30 7.68 -5.86
N SER A 215 14.76 8.94 -5.91
CA SER A 215 13.92 10.05 -6.33
C SER A 215 13.65 9.98 -7.83
N GLY A 216 12.45 10.41 -8.22
CA GLY A 216 11.86 10.28 -9.54
C GLY A 216 11.17 8.94 -9.76
N ALA A 217 10.04 8.97 -10.46
CA ALA A 217 9.31 7.78 -10.92
C ALA A 217 9.95 7.21 -12.20
N ASP A 218 11.15 6.64 -12.04
CA ASP A 218 12.01 6.22 -13.15
C ASP A 218 12.80 4.96 -12.76
N GLU A 219 12.38 3.81 -13.28
CA GLU A 219 12.98 2.51 -13.00
C GLU A 219 14.41 2.38 -13.53
N THR A 220 14.81 3.20 -14.50
CA THR A 220 16.18 3.15 -15.05
C THR A 220 17.23 3.58 -14.02
N ARG A 221 16.80 4.25 -12.95
CA ARG A 221 17.63 4.65 -11.80
C ARG A 221 17.86 3.51 -10.80
N CYS A 222 17.18 2.37 -10.97
CA CYS A 222 17.40 1.21 -10.13
C CYS A 222 18.78 0.58 -10.38
N PRO A 223 19.46 0.06 -9.34
CA PRO A 223 20.75 -0.61 -9.49
C PRO A 223 20.66 -1.84 -10.40
N ILE A 224 21.77 -2.17 -11.07
CA ILE A 224 21.92 -3.44 -11.80
C ILE A 224 21.62 -4.61 -10.86
N GLY A 225 20.86 -5.59 -11.35
CA GLY A 225 20.40 -6.74 -10.57
C GLY A 225 19.08 -6.52 -9.82
N THR A 226 18.45 -5.35 -9.97
CA THR A 226 17.04 -5.16 -9.59
C THR A 226 16.17 -6.03 -10.48
N ASN A 227 15.29 -6.85 -9.88
CA ASN A 227 14.36 -7.73 -10.60
C ASN A 227 12.88 -7.44 -10.25
N TRP A 228 12.65 -6.44 -9.41
CA TRP A 228 11.34 -5.91 -9.08
C TRP A 228 11.46 -4.42 -8.77
N TYR A 229 10.52 -3.61 -9.28
CA TYR A 229 10.46 -2.18 -8.99
C TYR A 229 9.02 -1.70 -8.95
N MET A 230 8.79 -0.54 -8.33
CA MET A 230 7.50 0.14 -8.32
C MET A 230 7.73 1.65 -8.35
N SER A 231 7.14 2.33 -9.34
CA SER A 231 7.34 3.77 -9.59
C SER A 231 6.08 4.56 -9.24
N TYR A 232 6.26 5.62 -8.48
CA TYR A 232 5.22 6.51 -7.95
C TYR A 232 5.42 7.91 -8.52
N PRO A 233 4.61 8.34 -9.51
CA PRO A 233 4.76 9.66 -10.15
C PRO A 233 4.63 10.84 -9.17
N ASP A 234 3.93 10.66 -8.05
CA ASP A 234 3.74 11.64 -6.99
C ASP A 234 3.78 10.92 -5.63
N PRO A 235 4.86 11.07 -4.82
CA PRO A 235 5.78 12.21 -4.73
C PRO A 235 6.96 12.18 -5.70
N GLY A 236 6.99 11.26 -6.66
CA GLY A 236 8.13 11.09 -7.56
C GLY A 236 9.21 10.24 -6.91
N GLU A 237 8.91 8.95 -6.75
CA GLU A 237 9.81 7.98 -6.13
C GLU A 237 9.74 6.63 -6.86
N THR A 238 10.85 5.89 -6.89
CA THR A 238 10.85 4.48 -7.31
C THR A 238 11.48 3.61 -6.23
N LEU A 239 10.76 2.54 -5.89
CA LEU A 239 11.24 1.45 -5.05
C LEU A 239 11.95 0.43 -5.93
N CYS A 240 13.19 0.11 -5.60
CA CYS A 240 13.97 -0.94 -6.26
C CYS A 240 14.15 -2.10 -5.29
N ALA A 241 13.81 -3.32 -5.72
CA ALA A 241 13.93 -4.50 -4.89
C ALA A 241 14.49 -5.71 -5.65
N GLN A 242 14.92 -6.69 -4.86
CA GLN A 242 15.22 -8.03 -5.33
C GLN A 242 14.24 -9.01 -4.70
N ARG A 243 13.75 -9.95 -5.50
CA ARG A 243 13.09 -11.15 -4.99
C ARG A 243 14.08 -11.95 -4.17
N ILE A 244 13.66 -12.31 -2.97
CA ILE A 244 14.38 -13.19 -2.08
C ILE A 244 13.49 -14.41 -1.80
N SER A 245 14.12 -15.52 -1.43
CA SER A 245 13.44 -16.66 -0.87
C SER A 245 14.13 -16.94 0.45
N ALA A 246 13.34 -17.06 1.52
CA ALA A 246 13.90 -17.47 2.81
C ALA A 246 14.60 -18.82 2.65
N ILE A 247 15.80 -18.92 3.23
CA ILE A 247 16.65 -20.12 3.22
C ILE A 247 16.28 -20.99 4.40
#